data_AF-A0AAW1C6A6-F1
#
_entry.id   AF-A0AAW1C6A6-F1
#
_cell.length_a   1.000
_cell.length_b   1.000
_cell.length_c   1.000
_cell.angle_alpha   90.00
_cell.angle_beta   90.00
_cell.angle_gamma   90.00
#
_symmetry.space_group_name_H-M   'P 1'
#
loop_
_entity.id
_entity.type
_entity.pdbx_description
1 polymer ?
#
loop_
_entity_poly.entity_id
_entity_poly.type
_entity_poly.pdbx_seq_one_letter_code
_entity_poly.pdbx_strand_id
1 'polypeptide(L)'
;SDDPAVKWQLNLYKDVLKTDEPTDPEKTIERVQRISAAVYHLEQVEQPLRSKKAVWHKLLSKQRKRAVVACFRMAPLYNLPRHRSINLFLHGYQKYWIETEEYSFEERLVQDLAIPPKTTEEEEEEDEKHPDPLHQIILHFSRSALTERSKLENDPLYMAYSAMMAKSCQSGQDNNEEEEEEEKEKTFEEKEMEKQKTLYQQSRLHERGAAEMVLQMISASKGNTVQWNDYLIFIY
;
A
#
# COMPACT_ATOMS: atom_id res chain seq x y z
N SER A 1 -55.57 31.84 54.79
CA SER A 1 -54.17 31.70 54.37
C SER A 1 -54.18 31.20 52.93
N ASP A 2 -53.82 32.06 51.98
CA ASP A 2 -53.87 31.78 50.52
C ASP A 2 -52.58 31.14 50.02
N ASP A 3 -52.16 30.07 50.69
CA ASP A 3 -51.03 29.28 50.20
C ASP A 3 -51.56 28.23 49.21
N PRO A 4 -51.22 28.32 47.90
CA PRO A 4 -51.66 27.34 46.90
C PRO A 4 -51.20 25.92 47.25
N ALA A 5 -50.12 25.78 48.03
CA ALA A 5 -49.63 24.50 48.51
C ALA A 5 -50.61 23.82 49.49
N VAL A 6 -51.24 24.62 50.36
CA VAL A 6 -52.22 24.14 51.35
C VAL A 6 -53.57 23.88 50.69
N LYS A 7 -53.91 24.64 49.64
CA LYS A 7 -55.14 24.45 48.85
C LYS A 7 -55.18 23.11 48.11
N TRP A 8 -54.08 22.68 47.48
CA TRP A 8 -54.07 21.38 46.80
C TRP A 8 -54.14 20.21 47.79
N GLN A 9 -53.48 20.32 48.96
CA GLN A 9 -53.58 19.32 50.01
C GLN A 9 -55.00 19.21 50.56
N LEU A 10 -55.66 20.35 50.86
CA LEU A 10 -57.05 20.35 51.33
C LEU A 10 -58.03 19.79 50.30
N ASN A 11 -57.81 20.04 49.00
CA ASN A 11 -58.63 19.43 47.94
C ASN A 11 -58.41 17.91 47.85
N LEU A 12 -57.17 17.45 47.94
CA LEU A 12 -56.85 16.02 47.92
C LEU A 12 -57.53 15.28 49.08
N TYR A 13 -57.46 15.85 50.29
CA TYR A 13 -58.10 15.27 51.48
C TYR A 13 -59.63 15.37 51.45
N LYS A 14 -60.20 16.42 50.84
CA LYS A 14 -61.66 16.53 50.64
C LYS A 14 -62.22 15.44 49.75
N ASP A 15 -61.49 15.04 48.70
CA ASP A 15 -61.95 14.02 47.77
C ASP A 15 -61.69 12.59 48.27
N VAL A 16 -60.68 12.39 49.12
CA VAL A 16 -60.43 11.10 49.77
C VAL A 16 -61.44 10.81 50.90
N LEU A 17 -61.86 11.83 51.66
CA LEU A 17 -62.80 11.65 52.78
C LEU A 17 -64.26 11.38 52.35
N LYS A 18 -64.62 11.60 51.08
CA LYS A 18 -65.99 11.34 50.57
C LYS A 18 -66.18 9.91 50.07
N THR A 19 -65.68 8.92 50.81
CA THR A 19 -65.80 7.50 50.43
C THR A 19 -66.66 6.67 51.39
N ASP A 20 -67.56 7.31 52.14
CA ASP A 20 -68.60 6.61 52.92
C ASP A 20 -69.94 6.55 52.15
N GLU A 21 -69.92 5.88 50.99
CA GLU A 21 -71.13 5.44 50.29
C GLU A 21 -70.98 3.92 50.01
N PRO A 22 -71.98 3.07 50.31
CA PRO A 22 -71.82 1.62 50.27
C PRO A 22 -71.50 1.20 48.84
N THR A 23 -70.24 0.83 48.60
CA THR A 23 -69.73 0.64 47.25
C THR A 23 -70.12 -0.76 46.76
N ASP A 24 -70.98 -0.81 45.74
CA ASP A 24 -71.31 -2.02 44.98
C ASP A 24 -70.02 -2.80 44.64
N PRO A 25 -69.92 -4.12 44.87
CA PRO A 25 -68.68 -4.87 44.67
C PRO A 25 -68.13 -4.74 43.25
N GLU A 26 -69.00 -4.59 42.24
CA GLU A 26 -68.63 -4.39 40.84
C GLU A 26 -67.88 -3.07 40.60
N LYS A 27 -68.29 -1.97 41.26
CA LYS A 27 -67.59 -0.67 41.15
C LYS A 27 -66.21 -0.72 41.81
N THR A 28 -66.06 -1.51 42.87
CA THR A 28 -64.77 -1.72 43.53
C THR A 28 -63.82 -2.52 42.64
N ILE A 29 -64.32 -3.58 42.00
CA ILE A 29 -63.56 -4.40 41.04
C ILE A 29 -63.11 -3.55 39.85
N GLU A 30 -63.99 -2.73 39.30
CA GLU A 30 -63.66 -1.85 38.19
C GLU A 30 -62.60 -0.80 38.57
N ARG A 31 -62.68 -0.25 39.79
CA ARG A 31 -61.67 0.67 40.32
C ARG A 31 -60.31 -0.01 40.50
N VAL A 32 -60.29 -1.23 41.02
CA VAL A 32 -59.06 -2.02 41.17
C VAL A 32 -58.46 -2.35 39.80
N GLN A 33 -59.28 -2.74 38.81
CA GLN A 33 -58.82 -2.98 37.45
C GLN A 33 -58.23 -1.72 36.81
N ARG A 34 -58.88 -0.56 36.95
CA ARG A 34 -58.36 0.73 36.45
C ARG A 34 -57.03 1.09 37.11
N ILE A 35 -56.91 0.90 38.43
CA ILE A 35 -55.65 1.13 39.15
C ILE A 35 -54.58 0.15 38.66
N SER A 36 -54.89 -1.13 38.50
CA SER A 36 -53.93 -2.12 37.99
C SER A 36 -53.48 -1.82 36.56
N ALA A 37 -54.38 -1.34 35.69
CA ALA A 37 -54.06 -0.95 34.32
C ALA A 37 -53.17 0.30 34.31
N ALA A 38 -53.48 1.29 35.14
CA ALA A 38 -52.65 2.48 35.30
C ALA A 38 -51.24 2.12 35.82
N VAL A 39 -51.14 1.24 36.82
CA VAL A 39 -49.86 0.74 37.35
C VAL A 39 -49.11 -0.06 36.29
N TYR A 40 -49.77 -0.93 35.52
CA TYR A 40 -49.15 -1.69 34.44
C TYR A 40 -48.61 -0.79 33.32
N HIS A 41 -49.34 0.25 32.94
CA HIS A 41 -48.87 1.21 31.94
C HIS A 41 -47.77 2.12 32.49
N LEU A 42 -47.83 2.52 33.76
CA LEU A 42 -46.73 3.22 34.44
C LEU A 42 -45.47 2.35 34.49
N GLU A 43 -45.60 1.06 34.80
CA GLU A 43 -44.48 0.12 34.80
C GLU A 43 -43.89 -0.05 33.39
N GLN A 44 -44.70 -0.05 32.33
CA GLN A 44 -44.20 -0.06 30.95
C GLN A 44 -43.46 1.24 30.56
N VAL A 45 -43.83 2.39 31.14
CA VAL A 45 -43.21 3.70 30.87
C VAL A 45 -41.96 3.92 31.73
N GLU A 46 -41.96 3.49 33.00
CA GLU A 46 -40.80 3.54 33.90
C GLU A 46 -39.77 2.44 33.60
N GLN A 47 -40.23 1.29 33.10
CA GLN A 47 -39.37 0.18 32.67
C GLN A 47 -39.67 -0.19 31.21
N PRO A 48 -39.34 0.67 30.23
CA PRO A 48 -39.39 0.29 28.83
C PRO A 48 -38.36 -0.82 28.64
N LEU A 49 -38.83 -2.08 28.55
CA LEU A 49 -38.06 -3.31 28.32
C LEU A 49 -36.55 -3.14 28.57
N ARG A 50 -36.08 -3.46 29.78
CA ARG A 50 -34.64 -3.49 30.16
C ARG A 50 -33.72 -4.28 29.18
N SER A 51 -34.26 -4.89 28.12
CA SER A 51 -33.57 -5.66 27.09
C SER A 51 -33.14 -4.88 25.84
N LYS A 52 -33.63 -3.66 25.58
CA LYS A 52 -33.08 -2.84 24.47
C LYS A 52 -32.14 -1.79 25.03
N LYS A 53 -30.98 -2.25 25.54
CA LYS A 53 -29.80 -1.40 25.58
C LYS A 53 -29.70 -0.76 24.20
N ALA A 54 -29.78 0.57 24.11
CA ALA A 54 -29.43 1.26 22.88
C ALA A 54 -28.04 0.75 22.49
N VAL A 55 -27.97 -0.12 21.48
CA VAL A 55 -26.72 -0.58 20.92
C VAL A 55 -26.19 0.61 20.13
N TRP A 56 -25.54 1.52 20.84
CA TRP A 56 -24.78 2.58 20.22
C TRP A 56 -23.74 1.90 19.34
N HIS A 57 -23.99 1.86 18.03
CA HIS A 57 -23.01 1.37 17.08
C HIS A 57 -21.76 2.24 17.23
N LYS A 58 -20.66 1.64 17.69
CA LYS A 58 -19.37 2.33 17.81
C LYS A 58 -18.88 2.65 16.40
N LEU A 59 -19.15 3.88 15.95
CA LEU A 59 -18.71 4.42 14.66
C LEU A 59 -17.18 4.52 14.53
N LEU A 60 -16.47 4.63 15.66
CA LEU A 60 -15.03 4.81 15.68
C LEU A 60 -14.36 3.86 16.67
N SER A 61 -13.38 3.10 16.17
CA SER A 61 -12.59 2.19 17.00
C SER A 61 -11.79 2.97 18.04
N LYS A 62 -11.47 2.31 19.16
CA LYS A 62 -10.62 2.88 20.22
C LYS A 62 -9.23 3.27 19.67
N GLN A 63 -8.69 2.48 18.72
CA GLN A 63 -7.41 2.77 18.07
C GLN A 63 -7.45 4.06 17.26
N ARG A 64 -8.49 4.26 16.42
CA ARG A 64 -8.67 5.50 15.65
C ARG A 64 -8.84 6.72 16.56
N LYS A 65 -9.62 6.59 17.65
CA LYS A 65 -9.72 7.64 18.68
C LYS A 65 -8.35 7.99 19.26
N ARG A 66 -7.54 7.00 19.64
CA ARG A 66 -6.19 7.22 20.18
C ARG A 66 -5.26 7.89 19.16
N ALA A 67 -5.31 7.50 17.88
CA ALA A 67 -4.52 8.11 16.82
C ALA A 67 -4.86 9.59 16.64
N VAL A 68 -6.15 9.94 16.56
CA VAL A 68 -6.60 11.34 16.44
C VAL A 68 -6.10 12.18 17.62
N VAL A 69 -6.22 11.65 18.84
CA VAL A 69 -5.77 12.37 20.05
C VAL A 69 -4.23 12.42 20.14
N ALA A 70 -3.49 11.53 19.47
CA ALA A 70 -2.04 11.65 19.30
C ALA A 70 -1.67 12.71 18.26
N CYS A 71 -2.45 12.86 17.18
CA CYS A 71 -2.29 13.93 16.19
C CYS A 71 -2.53 15.34 16.77
N PHE A 72 -3.31 15.48 17.82
CA PHE A 72 -3.39 16.77 18.53
C PHE A 72 -2.18 17.05 19.43
N ARG A 73 -1.35 16.04 19.73
CA ARG A 73 -0.16 16.16 20.59
C ARG A 73 1.16 16.15 19.83
N MET A 74 1.13 16.20 18.50
CA MET A 74 2.37 16.23 17.72
C MET A 74 3.11 17.55 17.95
N ALA A 75 4.43 17.44 18.10
CA ALA A 75 5.30 18.60 18.21
C ALA A 75 5.52 19.20 16.82
N PRO A 76 5.48 20.54 16.67
CA PRO A 76 5.79 21.18 15.40
C PRO A 76 7.28 21.03 15.07
N LEU A 77 7.62 21.11 13.79
CA LEU A 77 8.98 20.83 13.29
C LEU A 77 10.07 21.69 13.97
N TYR A 78 9.78 22.95 14.28
CA TYR A 78 10.74 23.86 14.92
C TYR A 78 11.07 23.49 16.37
N ASN A 79 10.23 22.69 17.04
CA ASN A 79 10.47 22.23 18.41
C ASN A 79 11.21 20.88 18.47
N LEU A 80 11.54 20.29 17.32
CA LEU A 80 12.26 19.02 17.28
C LEU A 80 13.78 19.23 17.44
N PRO A 81 14.48 18.31 18.13
CA PRO A 81 15.93 18.31 18.16
C PRO A 81 16.52 18.26 16.74
N ARG A 82 17.56 19.07 16.49
CA ARG A 82 18.17 19.23 15.16
C ARG A 82 18.52 17.90 14.48
N HIS A 83 19.13 16.96 15.20
CA HIS A 83 19.51 15.65 14.64
C HIS A 83 18.29 14.84 14.16
N ARG A 84 17.16 14.94 14.86
CA ARG A 84 15.92 14.24 14.49
C ARG A 84 15.29 14.85 13.26
N SER A 85 15.30 16.18 13.15
CA SER A 85 14.84 16.89 11.95
C SER A 85 15.71 16.57 10.73
N ILE A 86 17.04 16.48 10.90
CA ILE A 86 17.97 16.07 9.84
C ILE A 86 17.67 14.64 9.38
N ASN A 87 17.48 13.70 10.31
CA ASN A 87 17.16 12.32 9.93
C ASN A 87 15.83 12.23 9.17
N LEU A 88 14.79 12.96 9.59
CA LEU A 88 13.54 13.06 8.82
C LEU A 88 13.77 13.63 7.41
N PHE A 89 14.57 14.70 7.32
CA PHE A 89 14.89 15.34 6.05
C PHE A 89 15.62 14.38 5.10
N LEU A 90 16.62 13.64 5.57
CA LEU A 90 17.39 12.70 4.74
C LEU A 90 16.52 11.61 4.13
N HIS A 91 15.58 11.04 4.89
CA HIS A 91 14.65 10.04 4.36
C HIS A 91 13.72 10.65 3.31
N GLY A 92 13.25 11.87 3.54
CA GLY A 92 12.46 12.61 2.55
C GLY A 92 13.27 12.91 1.29
N TYR A 93 14.50 13.39 1.43
CA TYR A 93 15.38 13.71 0.31
C TYR A 93 15.70 12.45 -0.51
N GLN A 94 16.02 11.33 0.12
CA GLN A 94 16.25 10.08 -0.61
C GLN A 94 15.01 9.69 -1.44
N LYS A 95 13.83 9.66 -0.82
CA LYS A 95 12.61 9.17 -1.48
C LYS A 95 12.04 10.13 -2.53
N TYR A 96 12.08 11.43 -2.28
CA TYR A 96 11.42 12.44 -3.12
C TYR A 96 12.36 13.17 -4.07
N TRP A 97 13.68 12.96 -3.93
CA TRP A 97 14.66 13.52 -4.87
C TRP A 97 15.49 12.41 -5.49
N ILE A 98 16.22 11.61 -4.71
CA ILE A 98 17.17 10.65 -5.28
C ILE A 98 16.46 9.52 -6.05
N GLU A 99 15.39 8.96 -5.47
CA GLU A 99 14.64 7.85 -6.09
C GLU A 99 13.79 8.28 -7.29
N THR A 100 13.36 9.55 -7.32
CA THR A 100 12.58 10.13 -8.42
C THR A 100 13.45 10.75 -9.50
N GLU A 101 14.75 10.97 -9.24
CA GLU A 101 15.66 11.51 -10.24
C GLU A 101 16.00 10.41 -11.25
N GLU A 102 15.40 10.50 -12.43
CA GLU A 102 15.68 9.59 -13.54
C GLU A 102 17.04 9.90 -14.18
N TYR A 103 18.10 9.31 -13.63
CA TYR A 103 19.38 9.30 -14.32
C TYR A 103 19.43 8.12 -15.29
N SER A 104 19.20 8.37 -16.59
CA SER A 104 19.19 7.35 -17.66
C SER A 104 20.58 6.92 -18.11
N PHE A 105 21.42 6.46 -17.18
CA PHE A 105 22.78 6.00 -17.51
C PHE A 105 22.84 4.55 -17.95
N GLU A 106 21.80 3.77 -17.69
CA GLU A 106 21.77 2.33 -17.91
C GLU A 106 21.99 2.00 -19.38
N GLU A 107 21.33 2.71 -20.30
CA GLU A 107 21.53 2.51 -21.74
C GLU A 107 22.96 2.84 -22.17
N ARG A 108 23.49 3.97 -21.69
CA ARG A 108 24.85 4.39 -22.03
C ARG A 108 25.89 3.40 -21.51
N LEU A 109 25.72 2.92 -20.28
CA LEU A 109 26.58 1.91 -19.69
C LEU A 109 26.59 0.63 -20.51
N VAL A 110 25.41 0.11 -20.87
CA VAL A 110 25.30 -1.13 -21.66
C VAL A 110 25.88 -0.93 -23.06
N GLN A 111 25.68 0.23 -23.67
CA GLN A 111 26.27 0.57 -24.96
C GLN A 111 27.80 0.61 -24.90
N ASP A 112 28.37 1.27 -23.90
CA ASP A 112 29.82 1.39 -23.73
C ASP A 112 30.48 0.02 -23.49
N LEU A 113 29.79 -0.89 -22.80
CA LEU A 113 30.28 -2.25 -22.54
C LEU A 113 30.15 -3.20 -23.73
N ALA A 114 29.24 -2.90 -24.67
CA ALA A 114 29.08 -3.65 -25.91
C ALA A 114 30.10 -3.25 -26.98
N ILE A 115 30.85 -2.17 -26.77
CA ILE A 115 31.93 -1.75 -27.67
C ILE A 115 33.18 -2.57 -27.30
N PRO A 116 33.77 -3.34 -28.24
CA PRO A 116 35.01 -4.05 -27.96
C PRO A 116 36.11 -3.03 -27.64
N PRO A 117 37.06 -3.37 -26.74
CA PRO A 117 38.20 -2.51 -26.50
C PRO A 117 38.89 -2.22 -27.85
N LYS A 118 39.12 -0.94 -28.15
CA LYS A 118 39.93 -0.55 -29.31
C LYS A 118 41.36 -0.98 -29.02
N THR A 119 41.72 -2.20 -29.40
CA THR A 119 43.13 -2.59 -29.53
C THR A 119 43.69 -1.80 -30.70
N THR A 120 44.24 -0.63 -30.40
CA THR A 120 45.32 -0.07 -31.21
C THR A 120 46.47 -1.03 -31.11
N GLU A 121 46.92 -1.52 -32.27
CA GLU A 121 48.05 -2.43 -32.50
C GLU A 121 47.65 -3.91 -32.67
N GLU A 122 47.64 -4.33 -33.94
CA GLU A 122 48.08 -5.64 -34.44
C GLU A 122 47.47 -6.89 -33.81
N GLU A 123 46.28 -7.30 -34.26
CA GLU A 123 45.91 -8.73 -34.29
C GLU A 123 45.32 -9.06 -35.68
N GLU A 124 46.23 -9.20 -36.65
CA GLU A 124 46.05 -10.19 -37.71
C GLU A 124 46.33 -11.56 -37.07
N GLU A 125 45.44 -12.54 -37.30
CA GLU A 125 45.46 -13.95 -36.82
C GLU A 125 44.71 -14.26 -35.51
N GLU A 126 43.38 -14.41 -35.59
CA GLU A 126 42.65 -15.69 -35.36
C GLU A 126 41.14 -15.43 -35.46
N ASP A 127 40.41 -16.27 -36.20
CA ASP A 127 38.94 -16.27 -36.32
C ASP A 127 38.23 -16.71 -35.01
N GLU A 128 38.78 -16.38 -33.84
CA GLU A 128 38.10 -16.50 -32.55
C GLU A 128 37.63 -15.12 -32.12
N LYS A 129 36.34 -14.85 -32.33
CA LYS A 129 35.72 -13.60 -31.87
C LYS A 129 35.82 -13.53 -30.35
N HIS A 130 36.81 -12.80 -29.85
CA HIS A 130 36.94 -12.56 -28.42
C HIS A 130 35.66 -11.91 -27.89
N PRO A 131 35.11 -12.42 -26.77
CA PRO A 131 33.90 -11.88 -26.18
C PRO A 131 34.13 -10.42 -25.75
N ASP A 132 33.22 -9.53 -26.13
CA ASP A 132 33.26 -8.15 -25.67
C ASP A 132 33.02 -8.05 -24.15
N PRO A 133 33.31 -6.90 -23.50
CA PRO A 133 33.18 -6.77 -22.04
C PRO A 133 31.77 -7.12 -21.54
N LEU A 134 30.72 -6.74 -22.27
CA LEU A 134 29.35 -7.09 -21.94
C LEU A 134 29.10 -8.61 -21.99
N HIS A 135 29.57 -9.30 -23.02
CA HIS A 135 29.43 -10.74 -23.14
C HIS A 135 30.23 -11.48 -22.07
N GLN A 136 31.43 -11.02 -21.71
CA GLN A 136 32.21 -11.60 -20.60
C GLN A 136 31.44 -11.56 -19.28
N ILE A 137 30.74 -10.47 -18.99
CA ILE A 137 29.92 -10.33 -17.78
C ILE A 137 28.74 -11.32 -17.79
N ILE A 138 28.05 -11.46 -18.93
CA ILE A 138 26.97 -12.45 -19.10
C ILE A 138 27.50 -13.87 -18.89
N LEU A 139 28.64 -14.20 -19.49
CA LEU A 139 29.27 -15.51 -19.35
C LEU A 139 29.69 -15.79 -17.90
N HIS A 140 30.20 -14.79 -17.17
CA HIS A 140 30.58 -14.94 -15.77
C HIS A 140 29.37 -15.32 -14.89
N PHE A 141 28.24 -14.63 -15.06
CA PHE A 141 27.03 -14.92 -14.31
C PHE A 141 26.40 -16.26 -14.72
N SER A 142 26.42 -16.60 -16.02
CA SER A 142 26.00 -17.91 -16.53
C SER A 142 26.81 -19.05 -15.88
N ARG A 143 28.14 -18.94 -15.86
CA ARG A 143 29.02 -19.92 -15.19
C ARG A 143 28.71 -20.02 -13.70
N SER A 144 28.46 -18.90 -13.04
CA SER A 144 28.11 -18.86 -11.63
C SER A 144 26.80 -19.62 -11.33
N ALA A 145 25.80 -19.51 -12.22
CA ALA A 145 24.54 -20.24 -12.13
C ALA A 145 24.71 -21.76 -12.19
N LEU A 146 25.67 -22.21 -13.00
CA LEU A 146 25.97 -23.63 -13.24
C LEU A 146 26.87 -24.25 -12.16
N THR A 147 27.46 -23.46 -11.27
CA THR A 147 28.23 -24.02 -10.15
C THR A 147 27.29 -24.74 -9.17
N GLU A 148 27.59 -26.00 -8.89
CA GLU A 148 26.80 -26.82 -7.97
C GLU A 148 26.89 -26.29 -6.54
N ARG A 149 26.00 -25.35 -6.20
CA ARG A 149 25.80 -24.87 -4.83
C ARG A 149 24.45 -25.35 -4.31
N SER A 150 24.38 -25.73 -3.04
CA SER A 150 23.15 -26.22 -2.42
C SER A 150 22.03 -25.18 -2.37
N LYS A 151 22.40 -23.89 -2.41
CA LYS A 151 21.50 -22.73 -2.47
C LYS A 151 22.18 -21.64 -3.30
N LEU A 152 21.40 -20.98 -4.16
CA LEU A 152 21.83 -19.74 -4.79
C LEU A 152 21.95 -18.67 -3.70
N GLU A 153 23.13 -18.05 -3.56
CA GLU A 153 23.30 -16.91 -2.67
C GLU A 153 22.63 -15.68 -3.29
N ASN A 154 22.09 -14.78 -2.45
CA ASN A 154 21.67 -13.47 -2.93
C ASN A 154 22.93 -12.70 -3.34
N ASP A 155 23.22 -12.66 -4.64
CA ASP A 155 24.32 -11.90 -5.21
C ASP A 155 23.83 -10.47 -5.56
N PRO A 156 24.22 -9.44 -4.79
CA PRO A 156 23.82 -8.07 -5.07
C PRO A 156 24.40 -7.55 -6.40
N LEU A 157 25.54 -8.08 -6.84
CA LEU A 157 26.19 -7.66 -8.08
C LEU A 157 25.41 -8.16 -9.29
N TYR A 158 25.01 -9.43 -9.27
CA TYR A 158 24.11 -9.99 -10.28
C TYR A 158 22.84 -9.14 -10.39
N MET A 159 22.17 -8.89 -9.25
CA MET A 159 20.91 -8.11 -9.22
C MET A 159 21.07 -6.69 -9.75
N ALA A 160 22.14 -5.99 -9.37
CA ALA A 160 22.39 -4.64 -9.86
C ALA A 160 22.63 -4.62 -11.37
N TYR A 161 23.43 -5.55 -11.88
CA TYR A 161 23.78 -5.58 -13.30
C TYR A 161 22.60 -6.05 -14.18
N SER A 162 21.86 -7.06 -13.75
CA SER A 162 20.64 -7.49 -14.43
C SER A 162 19.58 -6.39 -14.44
N ALA A 163 19.46 -5.60 -13.36
CA ALA A 163 18.54 -4.46 -13.31
C ALA A 163 18.96 -3.35 -14.28
N MET A 164 20.26 -3.03 -14.37
CA MET A 164 20.76 -2.06 -15.35
C MET A 164 20.54 -2.53 -16.79
N MET A 165 20.81 -3.80 -17.10
CA MET A 165 20.52 -4.37 -18.41
C MET A 165 19.02 -4.33 -18.75
N ALA A 166 18.14 -4.56 -17.78
CA ALA A 166 16.69 -4.58 -17.99
C ALA A 166 16.16 -3.16 -18.25
N LYS A 167 16.60 -2.19 -17.43
CA LYS A 167 16.27 -0.77 -17.60
C LYS A 167 16.78 -0.19 -18.91
N SER A 168 17.94 -0.64 -19.39
CA SER A 168 18.44 -0.26 -20.73
C SER A 168 17.42 -0.59 -21.83
N CYS A 169 16.76 -1.76 -21.77
CA CYS A 169 15.69 -2.14 -22.69
C CYS A 169 14.34 -1.44 -22.42
N GLN A 170 14.07 -0.99 -21.19
CA GLN A 170 12.81 -0.33 -20.78
C GLN A 170 12.83 1.20 -20.98
N SER A 171 13.99 1.79 -21.22
CA SER A 171 14.16 3.24 -21.44
C SER A 171 13.31 3.85 -22.57
N GLY A 172 12.72 3.03 -23.46
CA GLY A 172 11.74 3.47 -24.46
C GLY A 172 10.28 3.44 -24.01
N GLN A 173 9.98 2.75 -22.91
CA GLN A 173 8.64 2.43 -22.43
C GLN A 173 8.21 3.32 -21.25
N ASP A 174 9.12 3.60 -20.30
CA ASP A 174 8.78 4.25 -19.02
C ASP A 174 8.50 5.76 -19.13
N ASN A 175 9.01 6.44 -20.17
CA ASN A 175 8.63 7.83 -20.46
C ASN A 175 7.13 8.00 -20.79
N ASN A 176 6.36 6.91 -20.95
CA ASN A 176 4.93 6.97 -21.25
C ASN A 176 4.03 6.75 -20.04
N GLU A 177 4.51 6.18 -18.93
CA GLU A 177 3.60 5.78 -17.83
C GLU A 177 3.42 6.89 -16.78
N GLU A 178 4.36 7.83 -16.66
CA GLU A 178 4.20 9.00 -15.77
C GLU A 178 3.64 10.26 -16.46
N GLU A 179 3.57 10.28 -17.80
CA GLU A 179 2.90 11.33 -18.57
C GLU A 179 1.43 10.97 -18.88
N GLU A 180 0.65 10.56 -17.88
CA GLU A 180 -0.81 10.39 -17.99
C GLU A 180 -1.58 11.72 -18.21
N GLU A 181 -0.92 12.87 -18.38
CA GLU A 181 -1.60 14.18 -18.55
C GLU A 181 -1.59 14.80 -19.95
N GLU A 182 -0.87 14.27 -20.94
CA GLU A 182 -1.10 14.65 -22.34
C GLU A 182 -1.04 13.42 -23.25
N GLU A 183 -2.19 12.79 -23.47
CA GLU A 183 -2.42 11.82 -24.55
C GLU A 183 -2.26 12.51 -25.91
N LYS A 184 -1.03 12.92 -26.25
CA LYS A 184 -0.60 13.10 -27.63
C LYS A 184 -0.49 11.69 -28.18
N GLU A 185 -1.49 11.26 -28.93
CA GLU A 185 -1.39 10.04 -29.72
C GLU A 185 -0.10 10.10 -30.54
N LYS A 186 0.92 9.33 -30.11
CA LYS A 186 2.17 9.21 -30.86
C LYS A 186 1.85 8.80 -32.28
N THR A 187 2.51 9.45 -33.23
CA THR A 187 2.32 9.13 -34.65
C THR A 187 2.73 7.68 -34.91
N PHE A 188 2.15 7.06 -35.95
CA PHE A 188 2.54 5.70 -36.33
C PHE A 188 4.07 5.57 -36.59
N GLU A 189 4.67 6.60 -37.16
CA GLU A 189 6.11 6.67 -37.42
C GLU A 189 6.92 6.67 -36.11
N GLU A 190 6.50 7.43 -35.11
CA GLU A 190 7.15 7.47 -33.79
C GLU A 190 7.06 6.12 -33.07
N LYS A 191 5.89 5.47 -33.12
CA LYS A 191 5.71 4.12 -32.55
C LYS A 191 6.60 3.08 -33.22
N GLU A 192 6.78 3.14 -34.54
CA GLU A 192 7.67 2.22 -35.24
C GLU A 192 9.15 2.51 -34.91
N MET A 193 9.54 3.78 -34.79
CA MET A 193 10.90 4.16 -34.37
C MET A 193 11.24 3.67 -32.96
N GLU A 194 10.33 3.81 -32.00
CA GLU A 194 10.49 3.31 -30.62
C GLU A 194 10.61 1.79 -30.59
N LYS A 195 9.80 1.10 -31.39
CA LYS A 195 9.85 -0.36 -31.53
C LYS A 195 11.19 -0.82 -32.08
N GLN A 196 11.70 -0.20 -33.15
CA GLN A 196 13.00 -0.54 -33.73
C GLN A 196 14.15 -0.31 -32.74
N LYS A 197 14.09 0.79 -31.97
CA LYS A 197 15.06 1.06 -30.90
C LYS A 197 15.05 -0.03 -29.83
N THR A 198 13.86 -0.43 -29.37
CA THR A 198 13.70 -1.47 -28.34
C THR A 198 14.20 -2.82 -28.83
N LEU A 199 13.85 -3.21 -30.06
CA LEU A 199 14.33 -4.44 -30.69
C LEU A 199 15.85 -4.46 -30.82
N TYR A 200 16.46 -3.34 -31.17
CA TYR A 200 17.92 -3.23 -31.22
C TYR A 200 18.57 -3.44 -29.85
N GLN A 201 18.02 -2.82 -28.79
CA GLN A 201 18.51 -2.99 -27.42
C GLN A 201 18.37 -4.44 -26.94
N GLN A 202 17.24 -5.10 -27.22
CA GLN A 202 17.01 -6.50 -26.91
C GLN A 202 17.95 -7.43 -27.69
N SER A 203 18.10 -7.22 -29.01
CA SER A 203 18.99 -8.04 -29.85
C SER A 203 20.44 -8.00 -29.35
N ARG A 204 20.92 -6.82 -28.95
CA ARG A 204 22.27 -6.64 -28.37
C ARG A 204 22.52 -7.57 -27.18
N LEU A 205 21.55 -7.74 -26.29
CA LEU A 205 21.68 -8.63 -25.13
C LEU A 205 21.42 -10.10 -25.48
N HIS A 206 20.45 -10.36 -26.35
CA HIS A 206 20.12 -11.69 -26.82
C HIS A 206 21.30 -12.37 -27.53
N GLU A 207 21.98 -11.67 -28.44
CA GLU A 207 23.17 -12.14 -29.16
C GLU A 207 24.31 -12.56 -28.23
N ARG A 208 24.35 -12.02 -27.01
CA ARG A 208 25.39 -12.30 -26.00
C ARG A 208 24.95 -13.35 -24.97
N GLY A 209 23.79 -13.97 -25.14
CA GLY A 209 23.31 -15.07 -24.29
C GLY A 209 22.63 -14.63 -22.99
N ALA A 210 22.11 -13.40 -22.90
CA ALA A 210 21.42 -12.93 -21.69
C ALA A 210 20.18 -13.78 -21.34
N ALA A 211 19.41 -14.22 -22.34
CA ALA A 211 18.25 -15.08 -22.16
C ALA A 211 18.61 -16.44 -21.51
N GLU A 212 19.69 -17.07 -21.99
CA GLU A 212 20.18 -18.34 -21.47
C GLU A 212 20.64 -18.20 -20.02
N MET A 213 21.38 -17.14 -19.72
CA MET A 213 21.83 -16.82 -18.36
C MET A 213 20.66 -16.72 -17.38
N VAL A 214 19.58 -16.04 -17.74
CA VAL A 214 18.40 -15.88 -16.87
C VAL A 214 17.72 -17.22 -16.62
N LEU A 215 17.53 -18.03 -17.67
CA LEU A 215 16.96 -19.38 -17.54
C LEU A 215 17.81 -20.29 -16.65
N GLN A 216 19.12 -20.22 -16.77
CA GLN A 216 20.05 -20.96 -15.90
C GLN A 216 19.93 -20.51 -14.43
N MET A 217 19.84 -19.21 -14.18
CA MET A 217 19.66 -18.67 -12.82
C MET A 217 18.31 -19.06 -12.20
N ILE A 218 17.23 -19.04 -12.99
CA ILE A 218 15.91 -19.55 -12.55
C ILE A 218 16.00 -21.04 -12.22
N SER A 219 16.62 -21.85 -13.08
CA SER A 219 16.82 -23.28 -12.83
C SER A 219 17.61 -23.54 -11.55
N ALA A 220 18.69 -22.79 -11.33
CA ALA A 220 19.53 -22.89 -10.13
C ALA A 220 18.78 -22.47 -8.84
N SER A 221 17.78 -21.60 -8.94
CA SER A 221 17.01 -21.10 -7.78
C SER A 221 16.10 -22.16 -7.13
N LYS A 222 15.81 -23.29 -7.80
CA LYS A 222 15.01 -24.42 -7.31
C LYS A 222 13.67 -24.03 -6.65
N GLY A 223 13.03 -22.97 -7.14
CA GLY A 223 11.72 -22.50 -6.64
C GLY A 223 11.78 -21.55 -5.44
N ASN A 224 12.97 -21.05 -5.07
CA ASN A 224 13.05 -19.90 -4.15
C ASN A 224 12.54 -18.64 -4.86
N THR A 225 11.58 -17.96 -4.24
CA THR A 225 10.97 -16.71 -4.73
C THR A 225 11.97 -15.56 -4.61
N VAL A 226 12.93 -15.48 -5.53
CA VAL A 226 13.66 -14.23 -5.79
C VAL A 226 12.78 -13.39 -6.73
N GLN A 227 12.83 -12.06 -6.61
CA GLN A 227 12.12 -11.15 -7.52
C GLN A 227 12.73 -11.27 -8.93
N TRP A 228 12.30 -12.29 -9.68
CA TRP A 228 12.75 -12.55 -11.05
C TRP A 228 11.89 -11.83 -12.10
N ASN A 229 10.76 -11.25 -11.69
CA ASN A 229 9.75 -10.68 -12.59
C ASN A 229 10.33 -9.55 -13.47
N ASP A 230 11.21 -8.72 -12.92
CA ASP A 230 11.81 -7.60 -13.66
C ASP A 230 12.81 -8.08 -14.73
N TYR A 231 13.26 -9.34 -14.65
CA TYR A 231 14.24 -9.94 -15.56
C TYR A 231 13.63 -10.82 -16.64
N LEU A 232 12.30 -10.98 -16.66
CA LEU A 232 11.60 -11.67 -17.75
C LEU A 232 11.74 -10.92 -19.08
N ILE A 233 12.12 -9.63 -19.06
CA ILE A 233 12.38 -8.84 -20.26
C ILE A 233 13.49 -9.40 -21.15
N PHE A 234 14.35 -10.27 -20.62
CA PHE A 234 15.39 -10.93 -21.42
C PHE A 234 14.90 -12.18 -22.14
N ILE A 235 13.69 -12.67 -21.83
CA ILE A 235 13.11 -13.90 -22.40
C ILE A 235 12.10 -13.57 -23.52
N TYR A 236 11.50 -12.38 -23.48
CA TYR A 236 10.50 -11.89 -24.44
C TYR A 236 11.08 -10.83 -25.37
#